data_AF-A0A2M7DCK2-F1
#
_entry.id   AF-A0A2M7DCK2-F1
#
_cell.length_a   1.000
_cell.length_b   1.000
_cell.length_c   1.000
_cell.angle_alpha   90.00
_cell.angle_beta   90.00
_cell.angle_gamma   90.00
#
_symmetry.space_group_name_H-M   'P 1'
#
loop_
_entity.id
_entity.type
_entity.pdbx_description
1 polymer ?
#
loop_
_entity_poly.entity_id
_entity_poly.type
_entity_poly.pdbx_seq_one_letter_code
_entity_poly.pdbx_strand_id
1 'polypeptide(L)'
;TFSGVAFFGFFGAILFFLKKEFDFGLLLSAWGLFILLTIFLSMKLWKKEKFFDYLFRLFFLHKIKVKTENGHTPLSDEIKDYGNQAIDYIHKFSPRFVLDCLYSFFFKLMRILPIILCLYFLGTTVSLRRIFFLGVMIDMFRMAPLPAGLGSFEASYLLTFSIFGLNLEVALALSFLMRALDLATAGLGLLFNTHHTVKLLKEGN
;
A
#
# COMPACT_ATOMS: atom_id res chain seq x y z
N THR A 1 -18.94 4.37 2.60
CA THR A 1 -18.64 5.80 2.36
C THR A 1 -17.96 6.50 3.53
N PHE A 2 -18.17 6.08 4.79
CA PHE A 2 -17.56 6.70 5.99
C PHE A 2 -16.06 6.41 6.24
N SER A 3 -15.41 5.53 5.45
CA SER A 3 -14.03 5.08 5.72
C SER A 3 -12.93 5.99 5.14
N GLY A 4 -13.15 6.58 3.96
CA GLY A 4 -12.13 7.40 3.28
C GLY A 4 -11.86 8.72 3.99
N VAL A 5 -12.92 9.45 4.35
CA VAL A 5 -12.81 10.76 5.02
C VAL A 5 -12.21 10.64 6.41
N ALA A 6 -12.55 9.58 7.15
CA ALA A 6 -11.94 9.30 8.45
C ALA A 6 -10.45 8.92 8.34
N PHE A 7 -10.06 8.15 7.30
CA PHE A 7 -8.67 7.78 7.04
C PHE A 7 -7.82 9.00 6.65
N PHE A 8 -8.30 9.82 5.71
CA PHE A 8 -7.63 11.07 5.33
C PHE A 8 -7.64 12.10 6.46
N GLY A 9 -8.68 12.14 7.29
CA GLY A 9 -8.76 12.98 8.48
C GLY A 9 -7.78 12.55 9.59
N PHE A 10 -7.64 11.24 9.84
CA PHE A 10 -6.69 10.70 10.81
C PHE A 10 -5.24 10.95 10.39
N PHE A 11 -4.90 10.65 9.13
CA PHE A 11 -3.58 10.97 8.61
C PHE A 11 -3.35 12.49 8.53
N GLY A 12 -4.35 13.27 8.09
CA GLY A 12 -4.28 14.73 8.08
C GLY A 12 -4.04 15.34 9.46
N ALA A 13 -4.64 14.77 10.51
CA ALA A 13 -4.41 15.17 11.90
C ALA A 13 -2.98 14.84 12.36
N ILE A 14 -2.50 13.62 12.12
CA ILE A 14 -1.10 13.22 12.39
C ILE A 14 -0.12 14.17 11.70
N LEU A 15 -0.43 14.55 10.46
CA LEU A 15 0.40 15.43 9.64
C LEU A 15 0.34 16.90 10.05
N PHE A 16 -0.81 17.37 10.55
CA PHE A 16 -0.93 18.69 11.17
C PHE A 16 -0.03 18.79 12.41
N PHE A 17 0.05 17.73 13.22
CA PHE A 17 0.99 17.66 14.34
C PHE A 17 2.46 17.60 13.88
N LEU A 18 2.75 16.98 12.74
CA LEU A 18 4.10 16.91 12.15
C LEU A 18 4.54 18.21 11.45
N LYS A 19 3.65 19.19 11.21
CA LYS A 19 4.01 20.48 10.61
C LYS A 19 4.84 21.38 11.55
N LYS A 20 4.81 21.11 12.87
CA LYS A 20 5.75 21.71 13.84
C LYS A 20 7.10 21.01 13.70
N GLU A 21 8.17 21.80 13.65
CA GLU A 21 9.57 21.42 13.41
C GLU A 21 9.86 19.91 13.54
N PHE A 22 10.09 19.27 12.39
CA PHE A 22 10.34 17.83 12.26
C PHE A 22 11.59 17.41 13.06
N ASP A 23 11.39 16.89 14.27
CA ASP A 23 12.43 16.19 15.01
C ASP A 23 12.64 14.80 14.38
N PHE A 24 13.79 14.62 13.75
CA PHE A 24 14.22 13.36 13.14
C PHE A 24 14.17 12.20 14.14
N GLY A 25 14.37 12.47 15.44
CA GLY A 25 14.26 11.49 16.52
C GLY A 25 12.85 10.97 16.73
N LEU A 26 11.83 11.82 16.56
CA LEU A 26 10.42 11.43 16.70
C LEU A 26 9.95 10.59 15.51
N LEU A 27 10.50 10.85 14.32
CA LEU A 27 10.23 10.03 13.14
C LEU A 27 10.91 8.66 13.26
N LEU A 28 12.17 8.62 13.69
CA LEU A 28 12.88 7.37 13.96
C LEU A 28 12.18 6.53 15.04
N SER A 29 11.67 7.15 16.10
CA SER A 29 10.95 6.43 17.15
C SER A 29 9.58 5.93 16.68
N ALA A 30 8.84 6.72 15.89
CA ALA A 30 7.59 6.28 15.27
C ALA A 30 7.81 5.12 14.29
N TRP A 31 8.87 5.18 13.47
CA TRP A 31 9.28 4.10 12.57
C TRP A 31 9.74 2.86 13.32
N GLY A 32 10.55 3.03 14.37
CA GLY A 32 10.99 1.94 15.24
C GLY A 32 9.80 1.24 15.90
N LEU A 33 8.82 2.01 16.39
CA LEU A 33 7.60 1.49 16.98
C LEU A 33 6.72 0.80 15.93
N PHE A 34 6.63 1.33 14.71
CA PHE A 34 5.93 0.68 13.60
C PHE A 34 6.58 -0.65 13.18
N ILE A 35 7.91 -0.71 13.14
CA ILE A 35 8.67 -1.94 12.85
C ILE A 35 8.49 -2.95 13.98
N LEU A 36 8.61 -2.53 15.24
CA LEU A 36 8.36 -3.39 16.39
C LEU A 36 6.91 -3.90 16.41
N LEU A 37 5.94 -3.05 16.06
CA LEU A 37 4.54 -3.43 15.96
C LEU A 37 4.35 -4.44 14.83
N THR A 38 4.91 -4.22 13.64
CA THR A 38 4.82 -5.18 12.53
C THR A 38 5.51 -6.51 12.83
N ILE A 39 6.68 -6.50 13.48
CA ILE A 39 7.36 -7.72 13.95
C ILE A 39 6.51 -8.42 15.01
N PHE A 40 6.00 -7.72 16.00
CA PHE A 40 5.12 -8.26 17.05
C PHE A 40 3.85 -8.88 16.46
N LEU A 41 3.21 -8.18 15.52
CA LEU A 41 2.03 -8.67 14.81
C LEU A 41 2.35 -9.92 13.99
N SER A 42 3.47 -9.91 13.26
CA SER A 42 3.93 -11.04 12.45
C SER A 42 4.27 -12.26 13.32
N MET A 43 4.89 -12.07 14.48
CA MET A 43 5.15 -13.13 15.45
C MET A 43 3.85 -13.71 16.04
N LYS A 44 2.85 -12.86 16.30
CA LYS A 44 1.56 -13.30 16.84
C LYS A 44 0.74 -14.06 15.78
N LEU A 45 0.83 -13.65 14.52
CA LEU A 45 0.34 -14.37 13.34
C LEU A 45 1.02 -15.74 13.19
N TRP A 46 2.35 -15.78 13.34
CA TRP A 46 3.15 -17.02 13.26
C TRP A 46 2.82 -18.03 14.37
N LYS A 47 2.37 -17.57 15.54
CA LYS A 47 1.99 -18.46 16.66
C LYS A 47 0.59 -19.05 16.56
N LYS A 48 -0.14 -18.84 15.45
CA LYS A 48 -1.56 -19.23 15.27
C LYS A 48 -2.49 -18.78 16.42
N GLU A 49 -2.11 -17.71 17.12
CA GLU A 49 -2.97 -17.18 18.18
C GLU A 49 -4.22 -16.52 17.58
N LYS A 50 -5.27 -16.36 18.41
CA LYS A 50 -6.55 -15.70 18.10
C LYS A 50 -6.43 -14.19 17.79
N PHE A 51 -5.39 -13.81 17.07
CA PHE A 51 -5.03 -12.44 16.71
C PHE A 51 -6.13 -11.76 15.91
N PHE A 52 -6.61 -12.41 14.84
CA PHE A 52 -7.73 -11.91 14.05
C PHE A 52 -9.00 -11.76 14.92
N ASP A 53 -9.27 -12.71 15.82
CA ASP A 53 -10.43 -12.61 16.72
C ASP A 53 -10.34 -11.43 17.71
N TYR A 54 -9.13 -11.05 18.15
CA TYR A 54 -8.91 -9.88 18.99
C TYR A 54 -9.07 -8.58 18.19
N LEU A 55 -8.48 -8.53 17.00
CA LEU A 55 -8.54 -7.36 16.12
C LEU A 55 -9.98 -7.08 15.64
N PHE A 56 -10.74 -8.14 15.31
CA PHE A 56 -12.15 -8.01 14.94
C PHE A 56 -13.05 -7.57 16.09
N ARG A 57 -12.74 -7.94 17.33
CA ARG A 57 -13.44 -7.41 18.51
C ARG A 57 -13.11 -5.95 18.76
N LEU A 58 -11.83 -5.57 18.64
CA LEU A 58 -11.36 -4.20 18.86
C LEU A 58 -11.98 -3.21 17.87
N PHE A 59 -12.05 -3.59 16.58
CA PHE A 59 -12.65 -2.75 15.53
C PHE A 59 -14.16 -2.97 15.34
N PHE A 60 -14.81 -3.74 16.22
CA PHE A 60 -16.23 -4.09 16.11
C PHE A 60 -16.65 -4.70 14.76
N LEU A 61 -15.71 -5.25 13.99
CA LEU A 61 -15.94 -5.81 12.67
C LEU A 61 -16.90 -7.00 12.70
N HIS A 62 -17.06 -7.67 13.84
CA HIS A 62 -18.08 -8.72 14.03
C HIS A 62 -19.53 -8.21 13.87
N LYS A 63 -19.77 -6.90 13.99
CA LYS A 63 -21.11 -6.30 13.85
C LYS A 63 -21.48 -5.98 12.40
N ILE A 64 -20.51 -5.98 11.47
CA ILE A 64 -20.72 -5.62 10.07
C ILE A 64 -21.04 -6.89 9.28
N LYS A 65 -22.32 -7.08 8.94
CA LYS A 65 -22.79 -8.17 8.10
C LYS A 65 -22.73 -7.74 6.63
N VAL A 66 -22.02 -8.49 5.81
CA VAL A 66 -21.98 -8.28 4.36
C VAL A 66 -22.95 -9.28 3.71
N LYS A 67 -23.55 -8.88 2.59
CA LYS A 67 -24.49 -9.73 1.86
C LYS A 67 -23.70 -10.50 0.80
N THR A 68 -23.70 -11.82 0.91
CA THR A 68 -22.95 -12.75 0.05
C THR A 68 -23.95 -13.64 -0.71
N GLU A 69 -23.53 -14.26 -1.81
CA GLU A 69 -24.41 -15.09 -2.68
C GLU A 69 -25.12 -16.24 -1.95
N ASN A 70 -24.57 -16.71 -0.82
CA ASN A 70 -25.13 -17.81 -0.02
C ASN A 70 -25.79 -17.37 1.30
N GLY A 71 -26.06 -16.07 1.50
CA GLY A 71 -26.70 -15.52 2.70
C GLY A 71 -25.92 -14.38 3.38
N HIS A 72 -26.21 -14.11 4.65
CA HIS A 72 -25.48 -13.11 5.46
C HIS A 72 -24.33 -13.78 6.23
N THR A 73 -23.12 -13.74 5.71
CA THR A 73 -21.92 -14.06 6.49
C THR A 73 -21.35 -12.78 7.13
N PRO A 74 -20.90 -12.83 8.40
CA PRO A 74 -20.23 -11.68 8.99
C PRO A 74 -18.88 -11.50 8.29
N LEU A 75 -18.51 -10.25 7.98
CA LEU A 75 -17.26 -9.89 7.30
C LEU A 75 -16.02 -10.45 8.03
N SER A 76 -16.14 -10.72 9.33
CA SER A 76 -15.12 -11.36 10.13
C SER A 76 -14.70 -12.74 9.62
N ASP A 77 -15.63 -13.54 9.10
CA ASP A 77 -15.35 -14.93 8.75
C ASP A 77 -14.60 -15.03 7.42
N GLU A 78 -14.94 -14.15 6.48
CA GLU A 78 -14.26 -14.05 5.18
C GLU A 78 -12.82 -13.53 5.35
N ILE A 79 -12.63 -12.47 6.14
CA ILE A 79 -11.28 -11.96 6.46
C ILE A 79 -10.47 -13.00 7.26
N LYS A 80 -11.12 -13.78 8.13
CA LYS A 80 -10.45 -14.86 8.88
C LYS A 80 -10.00 -15.99 7.97
N ASP A 81 -10.79 -16.33 6.95
CA ASP A 81 -10.41 -17.34 5.97
C ASP A 81 -9.19 -16.91 5.15
N TYR A 82 -9.19 -15.69 4.59
CA TYR A 82 -8.01 -15.11 3.93
C TYR A 82 -6.80 -15.03 4.86
N GLY A 83 -7.01 -14.65 6.12
CA GLY A 83 -5.97 -14.60 7.14
C GLY A 83 -5.35 -15.97 7.42
N ASN A 84 -6.17 -17.01 7.51
CA ASN A 84 -5.73 -18.39 7.71
C ASN A 84 -4.98 -18.93 6.48
N GLN A 85 -5.46 -18.63 5.27
CA GLN A 85 -4.76 -18.98 4.02
C GLN A 85 -3.36 -18.34 3.96
N ALA A 86 -3.22 -17.07 4.36
CA ALA A 86 -1.94 -16.40 4.43
C ALA A 86 -1.00 -17.02 5.50
N ILE A 87 -1.54 -17.36 6.67
CA ILE A 87 -0.80 -18.06 7.73
C ILE A 87 -0.30 -19.42 7.24
N ASP A 88 -1.17 -20.20 6.59
CA ASP A 88 -0.81 -21.52 6.09
C ASP A 88 0.22 -21.43 4.96
N TYR A 89 0.19 -20.38 4.13
CA TYR A 89 1.25 -20.09 3.15
C TYR A 89 2.61 -19.83 3.82
N ILE A 90 2.63 -18.96 4.83
CA ILE A 90 3.85 -18.59 5.58
C ILE A 90 4.48 -19.84 6.23
N HIS A 91 3.68 -20.71 6.85
CA HIS A 91 4.18 -21.91 7.51
C HIS A 91 4.59 -23.01 6.55
N LYS A 92 3.84 -23.21 5.46
CA LYS A 92 4.10 -24.29 4.49
C LYS A 92 5.30 -24.00 3.60
N PHE A 93 5.62 -22.73 3.37
CA PHE A 93 6.69 -22.31 2.44
C PHE A 93 7.62 -21.23 3.02
N SER A 94 8.04 -21.38 4.28
CA SER A 94 8.95 -20.46 5.00
C SER A 94 10.11 -19.84 4.17
N PRO A 95 10.95 -20.62 3.43
CA PRO A 95 12.03 -20.02 2.66
C PRO A 95 11.55 -19.26 1.41
N ARG A 96 10.41 -19.64 0.82
CA ARG A 96 9.83 -18.91 -0.32
C ARG A 96 9.18 -17.60 0.13
N PHE A 97 8.59 -17.59 1.33
CA PHE A 97 8.06 -16.36 1.92
C PHE A 97 9.14 -15.28 2.10
N VAL A 98 10.36 -15.66 2.52
CA VAL A 98 11.49 -14.72 2.61
C VAL A 98 11.87 -14.18 1.23
N LEU A 99 11.92 -15.05 0.22
CA LEU A 99 12.16 -14.63 -1.17
C LEU A 99 11.07 -13.68 -1.68
N ASP A 100 9.80 -13.96 -1.41
CA ASP A 100 8.68 -13.09 -1.80
C ASP A 100 8.78 -11.72 -1.12
N CYS A 101 9.17 -11.68 0.14
CA CYS A 101 9.42 -10.43 0.86
C CYS A 101 10.57 -9.64 0.23
N LEU A 102 11.67 -10.31 -0.15
CA LEU A 102 12.80 -9.69 -0.84
C LEU A 102 12.40 -9.17 -2.22
N TYR A 103 11.63 -9.94 -3.00
CA TYR A 103 11.09 -9.50 -4.28
C TYR A 103 10.19 -8.28 -4.12
N SER A 104 9.26 -8.30 -3.16
CA SER A 104 8.38 -7.16 -2.87
C SER A 104 9.18 -5.91 -2.49
N PHE A 105 10.22 -6.06 -1.66
CA PHE A 105 11.10 -4.97 -1.28
C PHE A 105 11.90 -4.42 -2.48
N PHE A 106 12.45 -5.30 -3.32
CA PHE A 106 13.20 -4.92 -4.51
C PHE A 106 12.32 -4.17 -5.52
N PHE A 107 11.12 -4.66 -5.79
CA PHE A 107 10.16 -3.96 -6.68
C PHE A 107 9.80 -2.57 -6.15
N LYS A 108 9.63 -2.42 -4.83
CA LYS A 108 9.41 -1.11 -4.21
C LYS A 108 10.61 -0.17 -4.40
N LEU A 109 11.83 -0.67 -4.26
CA LEU A 109 13.04 0.11 -4.54
C LEU A 109 13.13 0.52 -6.02
N MET A 110 12.83 -0.39 -6.95
CA MET A 110 12.82 -0.07 -8.38
C MET A 110 11.83 1.05 -8.73
N ARG A 111 10.72 1.16 -7.98
CA ARG A 111 9.71 2.20 -8.18
C ARG A 111 10.22 3.63 -7.90
N ILE A 112 11.34 3.77 -7.18
CA ILE A 112 11.98 5.07 -6.93
C ILE A 112 12.57 5.65 -8.22
N LEU A 113 13.10 4.79 -9.10
CA LEU A 113 13.79 5.24 -10.31
C LEU A 113 12.88 6.04 -11.26
N PRO A 114 11.66 5.59 -11.60
CA PRO A 114 10.71 6.40 -12.36
C PRO A 114 10.37 7.75 -11.70
N ILE A 115 10.27 7.82 -10.37
CA ILE A 115 9.99 9.07 -9.66
C ILE A 115 11.15 10.05 -9.84
N ILE A 116 12.40 9.59 -9.73
CA ILE A 116 13.60 10.41 -9.97
C ILE A 116 13.58 10.97 -11.39
N LEU A 117 13.34 10.10 -12.39
CA LEU A 117 13.31 10.49 -13.79
C LEU A 117 12.21 11.51 -14.09
N CYS A 118 11.00 11.28 -13.58
CA CYS A 118 9.88 12.22 -13.77
C CYS A 118 10.17 13.57 -13.12
N LEU A 119 10.71 13.61 -11.90
CA LEU A 119 11.09 14.85 -11.24
C LEU A 119 12.18 15.61 -12.01
N TYR A 120 13.17 14.88 -12.54
CA TYR A 120 14.21 15.44 -13.39
C TYR A 120 13.63 16.07 -14.67
N PHE A 121 12.70 15.38 -15.35
CA PHE A 121 12.01 15.92 -16.53
C PHE A 121 11.12 17.12 -16.20
N LEU A 122 10.55 17.18 -15.00
CA LEU A 122 9.80 18.32 -14.48
C LEU A 122 10.71 19.47 -14.02
N GLY A 123 12.03 19.39 -14.24
CA GLY A 123 13.00 20.42 -13.89
C GLY A 123 13.21 20.59 -12.38
N THR A 124 12.77 19.63 -11.57
CA THR A 124 12.85 19.70 -10.11
C THR A 124 13.90 18.72 -9.60
N THR A 125 14.91 19.24 -8.88
CA THR A 125 15.90 18.40 -8.20
C THR A 125 15.50 18.22 -6.74
N VAL A 126 15.23 16.98 -6.35
CA VAL A 126 14.90 16.61 -4.97
C VAL A 126 15.97 15.66 -4.46
N SER A 127 16.41 15.85 -3.21
CA SER A 127 17.40 14.95 -2.63
C SER A 127 16.86 13.52 -2.56
N LEU A 128 17.74 12.54 -2.80
CA LEU A 128 17.36 11.12 -2.87
C LEU A 128 16.67 10.64 -1.59
N ARG A 129 17.07 11.18 -0.43
CA ARG A 129 16.39 10.94 0.86
C ARG A 129 14.93 11.38 0.83
N ARG A 130 14.64 12.59 0.35
CA ARG A 130 13.26 13.11 0.26
C ARG A 130 12.43 12.29 -0.74
N ILE A 131 13.01 11.89 -1.86
CA ILE A 131 12.32 11.04 -2.85
C ILE A 131 11.94 9.68 -2.24
N PHE A 132 12.83 9.06 -1.47
CA PHE A 132 12.54 7.82 -0.76
C PHE A 132 11.33 7.98 0.19
N PHE A 133 11.35 9.00 1.06
CA PHE A 133 10.23 9.26 1.98
C PHE A 133 8.93 9.59 1.25
N LEU A 134 9.03 10.31 0.13
CA LEU A 134 7.90 10.68 -0.70
C LEU A 134 7.21 9.44 -1.28
N GLY A 135 7.98 8.49 -1.82
CA GLY A 135 7.46 7.21 -2.31
C GLY A 135 6.76 6.40 -1.23
N VAL A 136 7.36 6.32 -0.03
CA VAL A 136 6.76 5.61 1.11
C VAL A 136 5.45 6.24 1.56
N MET A 137 5.40 7.57 1.70
CA MET A 137 4.18 8.28 2.11
C MET A 137 3.05 8.07 1.09
N ILE A 138 3.34 8.21 -0.21
CA ILE A 138 2.37 7.98 -1.27
C ILE A 138 1.79 6.56 -1.20
N ASP A 139 2.64 5.55 -1.04
CA ASP A 139 2.18 4.16 -0.93
C ASP A 139 1.32 3.93 0.32
N MET A 140 1.61 4.57 1.46
CA MET A 140 0.76 4.50 2.65
C MET A 140 -0.63 5.08 2.39
N PHE A 141 -0.74 6.21 1.69
CA PHE A 141 -2.03 6.81 1.34
C PHE A 141 -2.81 5.97 0.32
N ARG A 142 -2.13 5.24 -0.55
CA ARG A 142 -2.74 4.29 -1.50
C ARG A 142 -3.34 3.05 -0.84
N MET A 143 -3.00 2.76 0.42
CA MET A 143 -3.64 1.67 1.17
C MET A 143 -5.11 1.95 1.51
N ALA A 144 -5.60 3.19 1.29
CA ALA A 144 -7.02 3.50 1.39
C ALA A 144 -7.81 2.70 0.34
N PRO A 145 -8.79 1.87 0.75
CA PRO A 145 -9.56 1.02 -0.17
C PRO A 145 -10.56 1.87 -0.95
N LEU A 146 -10.09 2.53 -2.00
CA LEU A 146 -10.90 3.34 -2.91
C LEU A 146 -10.81 2.76 -4.33
N PRO A 147 -11.97 2.50 -4.99
CA PRO A 147 -12.00 1.89 -6.32
C PRO A 147 -11.23 2.75 -7.33
N ALA A 148 -10.34 2.12 -8.09
CA ALA A 148 -9.36 2.74 -9.01
C ALA A 148 -8.39 3.78 -8.38
N GLY A 149 -8.52 4.08 -7.09
CA GLY A 149 -7.74 5.10 -6.38
C GLY A 149 -7.76 6.47 -7.06
N LEU A 150 -8.79 6.78 -7.85
CA LEU A 150 -8.97 8.09 -8.48
C LEU A 150 -9.34 9.10 -7.39
N GLY A 151 -8.66 10.24 -7.37
CA GLY A 151 -8.73 11.24 -6.31
C GLY A 151 -7.79 10.95 -5.13
N SER A 152 -7.76 9.71 -4.63
CA SER A 152 -6.88 9.36 -3.49
C SER A 152 -5.41 9.34 -3.87
N PHE A 153 -5.12 8.90 -5.08
CA PHE A 153 -3.77 8.92 -5.61
C PHE A 153 -3.28 10.35 -5.80
N GLU A 154 -4.01 11.22 -6.49
CA GLU A 154 -3.61 12.61 -6.72
C GLU A 154 -3.51 13.38 -5.39
N ALA A 155 -4.46 13.16 -4.47
CA ALA A 155 -4.42 13.72 -3.13
C ALA A 155 -3.18 13.26 -2.34
N SER A 156 -2.76 11.99 -2.49
CA SER A 156 -1.55 11.50 -1.83
C SER A 156 -0.28 12.24 -2.26
N TYR A 157 -0.15 12.57 -3.56
CA TYR A 157 0.98 13.36 -4.06
C TYR A 157 0.91 14.80 -3.56
N LEU A 158 -0.25 15.46 -3.69
CA LEU A 158 -0.44 16.84 -3.24
C LEU A 158 -0.13 16.99 -1.74
N LEU A 159 -0.67 16.09 -0.93
CA LEU A 159 -0.49 16.11 0.51
C LEU A 159 0.97 15.78 0.90
N THR A 160 1.59 14.80 0.25
CA THR A 160 3.01 14.49 0.49
C THR A 160 3.92 15.65 0.11
N PHE A 161 3.73 16.26 -1.06
CA PHE A 161 4.51 17.43 -1.47
C PHE A 161 4.28 18.63 -0.56
N SER A 162 3.03 18.86 -0.11
CA SER A 162 2.71 19.92 0.84
C SER A 162 3.46 19.75 2.16
N ILE A 163 3.66 18.52 2.64
CA ILE A 163 4.42 18.24 3.87
C ILE A 163 5.90 18.56 3.67
N PHE A 164 6.46 18.19 2.53
CA PHE A 164 7.87 18.45 2.21
C PHE A 164 8.15 19.87 1.72
N GLY A 165 7.13 20.74 1.68
CA GLY A 165 7.25 22.12 1.19
C GLY A 165 7.64 22.20 -0.28
N LEU A 166 7.25 21.21 -1.09
CA LEU A 166 7.53 21.14 -2.52
C LEU A 166 6.39 21.75 -3.35
N ASN A 167 6.67 22.13 -4.59
CA ASN A 167 5.67 22.72 -5.49
C ASN A 167 4.52 21.73 -5.77
N LEU A 168 3.28 22.15 -5.50
CA LEU A 168 2.07 21.35 -5.68
C LEU A 168 1.74 21.09 -7.17
N GLU A 169 2.13 22.00 -8.06
CA GLU A 169 1.95 21.82 -9.51
C GLU A 169 2.81 20.64 -10.01
N VAL A 170 4.04 20.54 -9.51
CA VAL A 170 4.95 19.42 -9.77
C VAL A 170 4.37 18.13 -9.18
N ALA A 171 3.75 18.18 -8.00
CA ALA A 171 3.10 17.04 -7.38
C ALA A 171 1.96 16.48 -8.26
N LEU A 172 1.12 17.38 -8.79
CA LEU A 172 0.01 17.02 -9.66
C LEU A 172 0.52 16.44 -10.98
N ALA A 173 1.48 17.10 -11.62
CA ALA A 173 2.10 16.61 -12.86
C ALA A 173 2.76 15.23 -12.67
N LEU A 174 3.50 15.05 -11.57
CA LEU A 174 4.11 13.77 -11.22
C LEU A 174 3.06 12.68 -11.01
N SER A 175 1.93 12.99 -10.37
CA SER A 175 0.85 12.01 -10.21
C SER A 175 0.32 11.53 -11.57
N PHE A 176 0.08 12.42 -12.53
CA PHE A 176 -0.36 12.01 -13.87
C PHE A 176 0.68 11.17 -14.62
N LEU A 177 1.96 11.56 -14.57
CA LEU A 177 3.05 10.80 -15.19
C LEU A 177 3.17 9.39 -14.61
N MET A 178 3.16 9.28 -13.28
CA MET A 178 3.24 7.99 -12.60
C MET A 178 2.03 7.11 -12.91
N ARG A 179 0.84 7.71 -13.05
CA ARG A 179 -0.36 6.98 -13.46
C ARG A 179 -0.27 6.48 -14.90
N ALA A 180 0.24 7.29 -15.81
CA ALA A 180 0.45 6.89 -17.20
C ALA A 180 1.43 5.71 -17.29
N LEU A 181 2.50 5.72 -16.48
CA LEU A 181 3.46 4.61 -16.39
C LEU A 181 2.83 3.34 -15.81
N ASP A 182 2.07 3.46 -14.71
CA ASP A 182 1.31 2.33 -14.12
C ASP A 182 0.34 1.72 -15.17
N LEU A 183 -0.36 2.55 -15.96
CA LEU A 183 -1.26 2.07 -17.03
C LEU A 183 -0.51 1.42 -18.19
N ALA A 184 0.60 2.02 -18.63
CA ALA A 184 1.40 1.48 -19.73
C ALA A 184 1.97 0.10 -19.39
N THR A 185 2.50 -0.04 -18.17
CA THR A 185 3.03 -1.32 -17.68
C THR A 185 1.94 -2.37 -17.50
N ALA A 186 0.78 -1.99 -16.96
CA ALA A 186 -0.38 -2.88 -16.88
C ALA A 186 -0.86 -3.32 -18.28
N GLY A 187 -0.92 -2.39 -19.23
CA GLY A 187 -1.28 -2.67 -20.62
C GLY A 187 -0.34 -3.67 -21.29
N LEU A 188 0.97 -3.51 -21.11
CA LEU A 188 1.97 -4.48 -21.59
C LEU A 188 1.77 -5.87 -20.96
N GLY A 189 1.50 -5.92 -19.65
CA GLY A 189 1.20 -7.17 -18.96
C GLY A 189 -0.04 -7.87 -19.51
N LEU A 190 -1.11 -7.12 -19.80
CA LEU A 190 -2.32 -7.65 -20.42
C LEU A 190 -2.07 -8.16 -21.84
N LEU A 191 -1.32 -7.43 -22.65
CA LEU A 191 -0.95 -7.87 -24.01
C LEU A 191 -0.13 -9.16 -23.99
N PHE A 192 0.84 -9.26 -23.07
CA PHE A 192 1.64 -10.47 -22.92
C PHE A 192 0.80 -11.66 -22.47
N ASN A 193 -0.07 -11.46 -21.47
CA ASN A 193 -0.93 -12.52 -20.96
C ASN A 193 -1.91 -13.00 -22.03
N THR A 194 -2.62 -12.09 -22.70
CA THR A 194 -3.56 -12.44 -23.79
C THR A 194 -2.87 -13.21 -24.91
N HIS A 195 -1.67 -12.82 -25.34
CA HIS A 195 -0.91 -13.56 -26.34
C HIS A 195 -0.57 -14.98 -25.87
N HIS A 196 -0.08 -15.13 -24.64
CA HIS A 196 0.30 -16.43 -24.08
C HIS A 196 -0.91 -17.34 -23.85
N THR A 197 -2.03 -16.80 -23.35
CA THR A 197 -3.28 -17.55 -23.19
C THR A 197 -3.81 -18.04 -24.53
N VAL A 198 -3.81 -17.20 -25.57
CA VAL A 198 -4.24 -17.60 -26.92
C VAL A 198 -3.35 -18.69 -27.50
N LYS A 199 -2.03 -18.65 -27.22
CA LYS A 199 -1.10 -19.70 -27.65
C LYS A 199 -1.37 -21.04 -26.96
N LEU A 200 -1.54 -21.03 -25.64
CA LEU A 200 -1.85 -22.24 -24.86
C LEU A 200 -3.19 -22.87 -25.28
N LEU A 201 -4.21 -22.05 -25.58
CA LEU A 201 -5.50 -22.54 -26.08
C LEU A 201 -5.41 -23.17 -27.49
N LYS A 202 -4.41 -22.80 -28.29
CA LYS A 202 -4.15 -23.41 -29.60
C LYS A 202 -3.34 -24.70 -29.54
N GLU A 203 -2.48 -24.86 -28.53
CA GLU A 203 -1.65 -26.07 -28.34
C GLU A 203 -2.39 -27.16 -27.54
N GLY A 204 -3.48 -26.82 -26.85
CA GLY A 204 -4.35 -27.74 -26.11
C GLY A 204 -5.54 -28.32 -26.89
N ASN A 205 -5.67 -28.01 -28.18
CA ASN A 205 -6.61 -28.61 -29.15
C ASN A 205 -5.82 -29.36 -30.22
#